data_AF-A0A1Z4RX92-F1
#
_entry.id   AF-A0A1Z4RX92-F1
#
_cell.length_a   1.000
_cell.length_b   1.000
_cell.length_c   1.000
_cell.angle_alpha   90.00
_cell.angle_beta   90.00
_cell.angle_gamma   90.00
#
_symmetry.space_group_name_H-M   'P 1'
#
loop_
_entity.id
_entity.type
_entity.pdbx_description
1 polymer ?
#
loop_
_entity_poly.entity_id
_entity_poly.type
_entity_poly.pdbx_seq_one_letter_code
_entity_poly.pdbx_strand_id
1 'polypeptide(L)'
;MNLKLKIKDLLDPYDSSQTECDGMTRICHTILSQHRIKHQPMIGTLQFEEQKIEPHLWIDLPSGERIDYRSRMWLMQCNKTSPQLRDRIPHGIFKPIDFPDVLYKGQSIELELLPPVVLEIMTIKFSYD
;
A
#
# COMPACT_ATOMS: atom_id res chain seq x y z
N MET A 1 11.55 11.35 -17.02
CA MET A 1 11.29 10.12 -16.26
C MET A 1 9.80 10.03 -15.95
N ASN A 2 9.14 8.92 -16.26
CA ASN A 2 7.71 8.72 -16.00
C ASN A 2 7.47 8.79 -14.47
N LEU A 3 6.51 9.60 -14.01
CA LEU A 3 6.24 9.80 -12.57
C LEU A 3 5.92 8.47 -11.87
N LYS A 4 5.20 7.56 -12.54
CA LYS A 4 4.90 6.23 -12.01
C LYS A 4 6.18 5.41 -11.79
N LEU A 5 7.13 5.45 -12.73
CA LEU A 5 8.43 4.77 -12.58
C LEU A 5 9.20 5.37 -11.40
N LYS A 6 9.22 6.70 -11.27
CA LYS A 6 9.85 7.36 -10.12
C LYS A 6 9.26 6.90 -8.79
N ILE A 7 7.93 6.85 -8.67
CA ILE A 7 7.26 6.41 -7.44
C ILE A 7 7.60 4.94 -7.16
N LYS A 8 7.64 4.09 -8.19
CA LYS A 8 8.01 2.69 -8.08
C LYS A 8 9.43 2.53 -7.54
N ASP A 9 10.40 3.22 -8.13
CA ASP A 9 11.81 3.19 -7.70
C ASP A 9 11.97 3.65 -6.25
N LEU A 10 11.15 4.61 -5.80
CA LEU A 10 11.16 5.10 -4.41
C LEU A 10 10.52 4.13 -3.41
N LEU A 11 9.46 3.41 -3.79
CA LEU A 11 8.62 2.67 -2.83
C LEU A 11 8.86 1.16 -2.82
N ASP A 12 9.18 0.55 -3.97
CA ASP A 12 9.46 -0.89 -4.08
C ASP A 12 10.49 -1.41 -3.06
N PRO A 13 11.58 -0.68 -2.72
CA PRO A 13 12.55 -1.15 -1.73
C PRO A 13 11.95 -1.42 -0.34
N TYR A 14 10.80 -0.82 -0.03
CA TYR A 14 10.11 -0.99 1.24
C TYR A 14 9.09 -2.11 1.24
N ASP A 15 8.77 -2.73 0.10
CA ASP A 15 7.78 -3.82 0.03
C ASP A 15 8.14 -4.99 0.97
N SER A 16 9.44 -5.23 1.18
CA SER A 16 9.94 -6.25 2.11
C SER A 16 9.85 -5.86 3.61
N SER A 17 9.31 -4.69 3.95
CA SER A 17 9.15 -4.30 5.35
C SER A 17 8.16 -5.22 6.08
N GLN A 18 8.34 -5.39 7.39
CA GLN A 18 7.47 -6.23 8.22
C GLN A 18 6.19 -5.52 8.68
N THR A 19 5.89 -4.34 8.12
CA THR A 19 4.76 -3.51 8.54
C THR A 19 3.47 -3.96 7.88
N GLU A 20 2.35 -3.80 8.59
CA GLU A 20 1.01 -3.98 8.04
C GLU A 20 0.54 -2.75 7.23
N CYS A 21 -0.76 -2.65 6.93
CA CYS A 21 -1.29 -1.60 6.05
C CYS A 21 -1.05 -0.18 6.58
N ASP A 22 -1.14 0.01 7.90
CA ASP A 22 -0.96 1.29 8.57
C ASP A 22 0.52 1.73 8.49
N GLY A 23 1.44 0.83 8.84
CA GLY A 23 2.87 1.12 8.83
C GLY A 23 3.40 1.32 7.42
N MET A 24 2.97 0.49 6.46
CA MET A 24 3.33 0.62 5.06
C MET A 24 2.82 1.94 4.47
N THR A 25 1.58 2.32 4.77
CA THR A 25 1.02 3.60 4.33
C THR A 25 1.80 4.79 4.90
N ARG A 26 2.20 4.74 6.17
CA ARG A 26 3.03 5.79 6.80
C ARG A 26 4.43 5.88 6.21
N ILE A 27 5.07 4.74 5.91
CA ILE A 27 6.36 4.70 5.20
C ILE A 27 6.20 5.38 3.84
N CYS A 28 5.24 4.93 3.02
CA CYS A 28 5.01 5.48 1.68
C CYS A 28 4.70 6.99 1.74
N HIS A 29 3.80 7.40 2.64
CA HIS A 29 3.44 8.80 2.85
C HIS A 29 4.67 9.66 3.18
N THR A 30 5.53 9.17 4.08
CA THR A 30 6.75 9.87 4.48
C THR A 30 7.73 10.04 3.31
N ILE A 31 8.02 8.96 2.58
CA ILE A 31 8.95 8.97 1.44
C ILE A 31 8.43 9.87 0.31
N LEU A 32 7.15 9.74 -0.06
CA LEU A 32 6.55 10.58 -1.10
C LEU A 32 6.58 12.06 -0.72
N SER A 33 6.32 12.39 0.54
CA SER A 33 6.37 13.76 1.06
C SER A 33 7.78 14.36 1.01
N GLN A 34 8.80 13.59 1.40
CA GLN A 34 10.21 14.01 1.30
C GLN A 34 10.61 14.32 -0.15
N HIS A 35 10.06 13.57 -1.11
CA HIS A 35 10.26 13.80 -2.54
C HIS A 35 9.26 14.78 -3.18
N ARG A 36 8.41 15.44 -2.37
CA ARG A 36 7.40 16.43 -2.79
C ARG A 36 6.43 15.89 -3.86
N ILE A 37 6.10 14.61 -3.78
CA ILE A 37 5.13 13.96 -4.67
C ILE A 37 3.75 14.13 -4.05
N LYS A 38 2.79 14.69 -4.81
CA LYS A 38 1.41 14.83 -4.33
C LYS A 38 0.73 13.46 -4.22
N HIS A 39 0.08 13.21 -3.11
CA HIS A 39 -0.62 11.98 -2.80
C HIS A 39 -1.59 12.21 -1.63
N GLN A 40 -2.56 11.32 -1.44
CA GLN A 40 -3.55 11.40 -0.37
C GLN A 40 -3.59 10.08 0.41
N PRO A 41 -3.22 10.07 1.69
CA PRO A 41 -3.51 8.94 2.57
C PRO A 41 -5.01 8.75 2.76
N MET A 42 -5.44 7.49 2.77
CA MET A 42 -6.84 7.09 2.85
C MET A 42 -7.00 6.03 3.93
N ILE A 43 -8.18 5.99 4.55
CA ILE A 43 -8.60 4.91 5.47
C ILE A 43 -10.01 4.45 5.14
N GLY A 44 -10.26 3.15 5.30
CA GLY A 44 -11.60 2.62 5.24
C GLY A 44 -11.63 1.10 5.15
N THR A 45 -12.46 0.59 4.27
CA THR A 45 -12.65 -0.83 3.99
C THR A 45 -11.94 -1.23 2.70
N LEU A 46 -11.25 -2.36 2.73
CA LEU A 46 -10.84 -3.15 1.57
C LEU A 46 -11.69 -4.42 1.51
N GLN A 47 -12.32 -4.69 0.37
CA GLN A 47 -13.15 -5.87 0.17
C GLN A 47 -12.82 -6.57 -1.15
N PHE A 48 -12.80 -7.89 -1.12
CA PHE A 48 -12.70 -8.74 -2.30
C PHE A 48 -13.51 -10.02 -2.05
N GLU A 49 -14.47 -10.30 -2.93
CA GLU A 49 -15.47 -11.37 -2.73
C GLU A 49 -16.17 -11.20 -1.35
N GLU A 50 -16.20 -12.24 -0.52
CA GLU A 50 -16.81 -12.21 0.83
C GLU A 50 -15.87 -11.65 1.91
N GLN A 51 -14.60 -11.39 1.57
CA GLN A 51 -13.61 -10.95 2.54
C GLN A 51 -13.59 -9.43 2.67
N LYS A 52 -13.63 -8.97 3.92
CA LYS A 52 -13.63 -7.55 4.27
C LYS A 52 -12.54 -7.29 5.32
N ILE A 53 -11.68 -6.31 5.04
CA ILE A 53 -10.61 -5.84 5.92
C ILE A 53 -10.91 -4.39 6.30
N GLU A 54 -11.06 -4.13 7.59
CA GLU A 54 -11.36 -2.80 8.14
C GLU A 54 -10.81 -2.69 9.58
N PRO A 55 -10.05 -1.64 9.92
CA PRO A 55 -9.59 -0.57 9.02
C PRO A 55 -8.48 -1.04 8.08
N HIS A 56 -8.48 -0.53 6.85
CA HIS A 56 -7.39 -0.69 5.88
C HIS A 56 -6.92 0.69 5.41
N LEU A 57 -5.61 0.86 5.26
CA LEU A 57 -4.99 2.12 4.84
C LEU A 57 -4.30 1.93 3.48
N TRP A 58 -4.39 2.97 2.65
CA TRP A 58 -3.76 3.04 1.32
C TRP A 58 -3.48 4.50 0.95
N ILE A 59 -2.90 4.72 -0.24
CA ILE A 59 -2.66 6.05 -0.79
C ILE A 59 -3.27 6.17 -2.19
N ASP A 60 -4.00 7.25 -2.44
CA ASP A 60 -4.46 7.64 -3.77
C ASP A 60 -3.57 8.71 -4.39
N LEU A 61 -3.28 8.57 -5.68
CA LEU A 61 -2.51 9.53 -6.48
C LEU A 61 -3.46 10.39 -7.33
N PRO A 62 -3.11 11.67 -7.57
CA PRO A 62 -3.93 12.56 -8.42
C PRO A 62 -4.12 12.06 -9.86
N SER A 63 -3.23 11.19 -10.33
CA SER A 63 -3.30 10.56 -11.65
C SER A 63 -4.30 9.39 -11.73
N GLY A 64 -4.94 9.04 -10.61
CA GLY A 64 -5.94 7.98 -10.52
C GLY A 64 -5.37 6.60 -10.16
N GLU A 65 -4.04 6.45 -10.09
CA GLU A 65 -3.42 5.27 -9.50
C GLU A 65 -3.59 5.23 -7.98
N ARG A 66 -3.56 4.00 -7.44
CA ARG A 66 -3.55 3.68 -6.02
C ARG A 66 -2.25 2.97 -5.65
N ILE A 67 -1.79 3.21 -4.43
CA ILE A 67 -0.64 2.55 -3.83
C ILE A 67 -1.14 1.70 -2.67
N ASP A 68 -0.96 0.39 -2.76
CA ASP A 68 -1.24 -0.57 -1.71
C ASP A 68 -0.35 -1.81 -1.86
N TYR A 69 0.62 -1.96 -0.96
CA TYR A 69 1.52 -3.12 -0.91
C TYR A 69 1.04 -4.20 0.08
N ARG A 70 -0.11 -4.02 0.73
CA ARG A 70 -0.59 -4.90 1.83
C ARG A 70 -1.97 -5.49 1.58
N SER A 71 -2.67 -5.08 0.52
CA SER A 71 -3.86 -5.75 -0.02
C SER A 71 -3.69 -7.27 -0.11
N ARG A 72 -2.61 -7.74 -0.76
CA ARG A 72 -2.31 -9.18 -0.90
C ARG A 72 -2.03 -9.87 0.42
N MET A 73 -1.35 -9.21 1.35
CA MET A 73 -1.06 -9.77 2.67
C MET A 73 -2.36 -10.20 3.37
N TRP A 74 -3.37 -9.34 3.37
CA TRP A 74 -4.64 -9.63 4.04
C TRP A 74 -5.57 -10.51 3.22
N LEU A 75 -5.79 -10.18 1.95
CA LEU A 75 -6.76 -10.89 1.10
C LEU A 75 -6.28 -12.27 0.63
N MET A 76 -4.96 -12.54 0.62
CA MET A 76 -4.44 -13.86 0.28
C MET A 76 -4.20 -14.76 1.50
N GLN A 77 -3.93 -14.21 2.69
CA GLN A 77 -3.78 -15.04 3.91
C GLN A 77 -5.06 -15.81 4.22
N CYS A 78 -6.22 -15.22 3.94
CA CYS A 78 -7.52 -15.86 4.14
C CYS A 78 -7.96 -16.77 2.96
N ASN A 79 -7.40 -16.59 1.76
CA ASN A 79 -7.75 -17.33 0.53
C ASN A 79 -6.65 -18.33 0.09
N LYS A 80 -6.25 -19.24 0.97
CA LYS A 80 -5.06 -20.11 0.84
C LYS A 80 -4.96 -21.05 -0.39
N THR A 81 -5.81 -20.98 -1.42
CA THR A 81 -6.02 -22.16 -2.28
C THR A 81 -6.09 -21.96 -3.79
N SER A 82 -5.78 -20.78 -4.36
CA SER A 82 -5.57 -20.74 -5.82
C SER A 82 -4.58 -19.68 -6.30
N PRO A 83 -3.52 -20.08 -7.05
CA PRO A 83 -2.61 -19.15 -7.72
C PRO A 83 -3.31 -18.12 -8.62
N GLN A 84 -4.47 -18.47 -9.17
CA GLN A 84 -5.25 -17.61 -10.08
C GLN A 84 -5.84 -16.38 -9.36
N LEU A 85 -5.99 -16.44 -8.03
CA LEU A 85 -6.50 -15.33 -7.23
C LEU A 85 -5.44 -14.24 -6.98
N ARG A 86 -4.15 -14.56 -7.03
CA ARG A 86 -3.07 -13.60 -6.78
C ARG A 86 -3.08 -12.45 -7.80
N ASP A 87 -3.40 -12.75 -9.05
CA ASP A 87 -3.42 -11.78 -10.14
C ASP A 87 -4.69 -10.91 -10.12
N ARG A 88 -5.74 -11.34 -9.39
CA ARG A 88 -6.98 -10.56 -9.18
C ARG A 88 -6.88 -9.58 -8.03
N ILE A 89 -5.85 -9.67 -7.19
CA ILE A 89 -5.62 -8.79 -6.06
C ILE A 89 -4.45 -7.85 -6.39
N PRO A 90 -4.63 -6.52 -6.35
CA PRO A 90 -3.60 -5.55 -6.71
C PRO A 90 -2.43 -5.58 -5.73
N HIS A 91 -1.27 -5.10 -6.15
CA HIS A 91 -0.09 -4.93 -5.29
C HIS A 91 0.82 -3.83 -5.82
N GLY A 92 1.32 -2.99 -4.92
CA GLY A 92 2.16 -1.84 -5.26
C GLY A 92 1.34 -0.73 -5.89
N ILE A 93 1.72 -0.29 -7.10
CA ILE A 93 1.10 0.86 -7.78
C ILE A 93 0.26 0.39 -8.97
N PHE A 94 -1.05 0.61 -8.90
CA PHE A 94 -2.00 0.09 -9.88
C PHE A 94 -3.11 1.10 -10.18
N LYS A 95 -3.84 0.89 -11.28
CA LYS A 95 -5.08 1.62 -11.50
C LYS A 95 -6.23 0.77 -10.94
N PRO A 96 -7.13 1.33 -10.11
CA PRO A 96 -8.26 0.57 -9.57
C PRO A 96 -9.13 -0.09 -10.65
N ILE A 97 -9.23 0.51 -11.84
CA ILE A 97 -10.01 -0.05 -12.97
C ILE A 97 -9.46 -1.40 -13.49
N ASP A 98 -8.17 -1.68 -13.28
CA ASP A 98 -7.56 -2.95 -13.66
C ASP A 98 -7.95 -4.09 -12.69
N PHE A 99 -8.56 -3.75 -11.54
CA PHE A 99 -8.96 -4.67 -10.47
C PHE A 99 -10.41 -4.41 -10.01
N PRO A 100 -11.41 -4.57 -10.90
CA PRO A 100 -12.80 -4.17 -10.64
C PRO A 100 -13.47 -4.95 -9.50
N ASP A 101 -12.97 -6.16 -9.20
CA ASP A 101 -13.50 -7.02 -8.13
C ASP A 101 -13.03 -6.60 -6.72
N VAL A 102 -12.05 -5.70 -6.64
CA VAL A 102 -11.45 -5.24 -5.38
C VAL A 102 -12.01 -3.86 -5.03
N LEU A 103 -12.88 -3.83 -4.04
CA LEU A 103 -13.60 -2.64 -3.63
C LEU A 103 -12.88 -1.95 -2.48
N TYR A 104 -12.60 -0.68 -2.67
CA TYR A 104 -12.11 0.21 -1.61
C TYR A 104 -13.18 1.26 -1.33
N LYS A 105 -13.55 1.41 -0.06
CA LYS A 105 -14.46 2.46 0.39
C LYS A 105 -13.85 3.15 1.59
N GLY A 106 -13.63 4.45 1.50
CA GLY A 106 -12.98 5.16 2.59
C GLY A 106 -13.03 6.67 2.42
N GLN A 107 -12.28 7.33 3.30
CA GLN A 107 -12.14 8.78 3.34
C GLN A 107 -10.67 9.16 3.39
N SER A 108 -10.37 10.37 2.92
CA SER A 108 -9.05 10.99 3.08
C SER A 108 -8.76 11.22 4.54
N ILE A 109 -7.51 10.99 4.93
CA ILE A 109 -6.99 11.33 6.25
C ILE A 109 -5.69 12.11 6.14
N GLU A 110 -5.42 12.90 7.16
CA GLU A 110 -4.12 13.51 7.38
C GLU A 110 -3.28 12.57 8.25
N LEU A 111 -2.03 12.35 7.84
CA LEU A 111 -1.06 11.60 8.61
C LEU A 111 0.15 12.49 8.87
N GLU A 112 0.72 12.39 10.06
CA GLU A 112 2.02 12.98 10.33
C GLU A 112 3.13 12.17 9.68
N LEU A 113 4.17 12.86 9.22
CA LEU A 113 5.38 12.22 8.73
C LEU A 113 6.08 11.46 9.86
N LEU A 114 6.60 10.28 9.53
CA LEU A 114 7.39 9.53 10.49
C LEU A 114 8.67 10.31 10.85
N PRO A 115 9.01 10.45 12.14
CA PRO A 115 10.34 10.87 12.54
C PRO A 115 11.40 9.94 11.91
N PRO A 116 12.60 10.45 11.56
CA PRO A 116 13.62 9.64 10.87
C PRO A 116 13.95 8.31 11.57
N VAL A 117 14.05 8.32 12.90
CA VAL A 117 14.34 7.11 13.71
C VAL A 117 13.21 6.09 13.61
N VAL A 118 11.95 6.54 13.57
CA VAL A 118 10.80 5.63 13.44
C VAL A 118 10.76 5.03 12.04
N LEU A 119 11.00 5.85 11.00
CA LEU A 119 11.11 5.36 9.62
C LEU A 119 12.24 4.32 9.49
N GLU A 120 13.39 4.57 10.10
CA GLU A 120 14.51 3.61 10.14
C GLU A 120 14.06 2.29 10.77
N ILE A 121 13.52 2.32 12.00
CA ILE A 121 13.05 1.12 12.71
C ILE A 121 12.03 0.32 11.89
N MET A 122 11.05 1.00 11.30
CA MET A 122 10.00 0.36 10.50
C MET A 122 10.51 -0.24 9.18
N THR A 123 11.71 0.13 8.75
CA THR A 123 12.34 -0.33 7.50
C THR A 123 13.58 -1.19 7.72
N ILE A 124 13.88 -1.55 8.97
CA ILE A 124 14.93 -2.51 9.31
C ILE A 124 14.63 -3.85 8.63
N LYS A 125 15.65 -4.39 7.95
CA LYS A 125 15.63 -5.74 7.40
C LYS A 125 16.20 -6.69 8.44
N PHE A 126 15.38 -7.59 8.95
CA PHE A 126 15.85 -8.70 9.77
C PHE A 126 16.31 -9.83 8.85
N SER A 127 17.60 -10.16 8.86
CA SER A 127 18.10 -11.44 8.36
C SER A 127 18.13 -12.42 9.52
N TYR A 128 17.32 -13.46 9.44
CA TYR A 128 17.51 -14.65 10.27
C TYR A 128 18.35 -15.60 9.43
N ASP A 129 19.64 -15.71 9.75
CA ASP A 129 20.51 -16.75 9.23
C ASP A 129 20.09 -18.13 9.77
#